data_AF-A0A7Y9ITH5-F1
#
_entry.id   AF-A0A7Y9ITH5-F1
#
_cell.length_a   1.000
_cell.length_b   1.000
_cell.length_c   1.000
_cell.angle_alpha   90.00
_cell.angle_beta   90.00
_cell.angle_gamma   90.00
#
_symmetry.space_group_name_H-M   'P 1'
#
loop_
_entity.id
_entity.type
_entity.pdbx_description
1 polymer ?
#
loop_
_entity_poly.entity_id
_entity_poly.type
_entity_poly.pdbx_seq_one_letter_code
_entity_poly.pdbx_strand_id
1 'polypeptide(L)'
;MMFRASRNQVLAAVLLSAALSSVPAHAALFSDDDARQAIIDLRKEARDRSDQQAQQLQDALSRLENNQRAQLQLAGQIESQQQEIARLRGQIEILTKQVADTQQAQKDIYLDVDTRLKRLEPQAASIDGQQAMVDPGEKRSYDAAIDMFRSGAYADAIPALSAFVRQYPQSPYTPAAQFYIGSSQYALKDYKAAIAQQQALVKNFPTNVRAPDALLVIAGSQVELNDRRGARTTLERIVKDYPGVPAAQTAKDRLELLK
;
A
#
# COMPACT_ATOMS: atom_id res chain seq x y z
N MET A 1 24.82 -56.92 47.91
CA MET A 1 25.80 -57.48 46.95
C MET A 1 25.99 -58.96 47.26
N MET A 2 25.59 -59.80 46.30
CA MET A 2 26.05 -61.15 45.96
C MET A 2 26.22 -62.23 47.04
N PHE A 3 25.35 -63.26 46.96
CA PHE A 3 25.59 -64.59 47.52
C PHE A 3 25.78 -65.63 46.40
N ARG A 4 26.63 -66.62 46.73
CA ARG A 4 27.30 -67.62 45.91
C ARG A 4 26.44 -68.80 45.43
N ALA A 5 26.81 -69.31 44.23
CA ALA A 5 27.11 -70.69 43.83
C ALA A 5 26.22 -71.91 44.20
N SER A 6 25.66 -72.53 43.13
CA SER A 6 25.67 -73.95 42.69
C SER A 6 25.57 -75.13 43.69
N ARG A 7 24.68 -76.11 43.42
CA ARG A 7 25.00 -77.49 42.92
C ARG A 7 23.82 -78.48 43.08
N ASN A 8 23.69 -79.31 42.04
CA ASN A 8 23.37 -80.75 42.02
C ASN A 8 21.97 -81.31 42.35
N GLN A 9 21.51 -82.07 41.35
CA GLN A 9 20.65 -83.25 41.34
C GLN A 9 20.79 -84.18 42.57
N VAL A 10 19.73 -84.91 42.92
CA VAL A 10 19.68 -86.41 42.99
C VAL A 10 18.36 -86.91 43.63
N LEU A 11 17.81 -87.95 42.98
CA LEU A 11 16.90 -89.05 43.36
C LEU A 11 16.29 -89.16 44.78
N ALA A 12 15.04 -89.66 44.83
CA ALA A 12 14.56 -90.88 45.55
C ALA A 12 13.02 -90.85 45.72
N ALA A 13 12.20 -91.56 44.95
CA ALA A 13 11.78 -92.97 45.14
C ALA A 13 11.42 -93.36 46.58
N VAL A 14 10.14 -93.29 46.97
CA VAL A 14 9.58 -93.96 48.17
C VAL A 14 8.09 -94.33 47.96
N LEU A 15 7.84 -95.65 47.81
CA LEU A 15 6.73 -96.49 48.34
C LEU A 15 5.28 -96.15 47.94
N LEU A 16 4.54 -96.94 47.15
CA LEU A 16 4.17 -98.36 47.28
C LEU A 16 3.36 -98.67 48.56
N SER A 17 2.03 -98.56 48.50
CA SER A 17 1.04 -99.47 49.16
C SER A 17 -0.37 -98.85 49.26
N ALA A 18 -1.30 -99.35 48.44
CA ALA A 18 -2.72 -99.54 48.76
C ALA A 18 -3.33 -100.25 47.55
N ALA A 19 -3.00 -101.54 47.41
CA ALA A 19 -3.86 -102.63 47.87
C ALA A 19 -4.93 -102.95 46.83
N LEU A 20 -4.68 -104.06 46.14
CA LEU A 20 -5.65 -104.80 45.37
C LEU A 20 -6.89 -105.07 46.23
N SER A 21 -8.03 -104.53 45.83
CA SER A 21 -9.32 -105.16 46.08
C SER A 21 -9.87 -105.64 44.73
N SER A 22 -9.54 -106.89 44.41
CA SER A 22 -10.24 -107.67 43.41
C SER A 22 -11.68 -107.91 43.87
N VAL A 23 -12.61 -107.09 43.41
CA VAL A 23 -14.05 -107.40 43.46
C VAL A 23 -14.34 -108.37 42.30
N PRO A 24 -15.06 -109.49 42.52
CA PRO A 24 -15.27 -110.48 41.49
C PRO A 24 -16.12 -109.91 40.35
N ALA A 25 -15.74 -110.28 39.14
CA ALA A 25 -16.49 -110.07 37.92
C ALA A 25 -17.93 -110.57 38.11
N HIS A 26 -18.83 -109.63 38.36
CA HIS A 26 -20.21 -109.82 37.93
C HIS A 26 -20.17 -109.56 36.44
N ALA A 27 -20.24 -110.65 35.68
CA ALA A 27 -20.78 -110.64 34.33
C ALA A 27 -22.22 -110.14 34.42
N ALA A 28 -22.37 -108.84 34.68
CA ALA A 28 -23.48 -108.11 34.17
C ALA A 28 -23.30 -108.21 32.66
N LEU A 29 -24.15 -109.06 32.09
CA LEU A 29 -24.73 -108.92 30.78
C LEU A 29 -25.24 -107.47 30.63
N PHE A 30 -24.34 -106.49 30.59
CA PHE A 30 -24.61 -105.15 30.09
C PHE A 30 -24.73 -105.35 28.58
N SER A 31 -25.98 -105.56 28.17
CA SER A 31 -26.59 -104.90 27.02
C SER A 31 -25.56 -104.19 26.12
N ASP A 32 -25.24 -104.80 24.98
CA ASP A 32 -24.62 -104.12 23.84
C ASP A 32 -25.33 -102.78 23.52
N ASP A 33 -26.61 -102.66 23.93
CA ASP A 33 -27.45 -101.48 23.85
C ASP A 33 -27.05 -100.31 24.78
N ASP A 34 -26.67 -100.52 26.06
CA ASP A 34 -26.35 -99.40 26.97
C ASP A 34 -25.00 -98.74 26.59
N ALA A 35 -24.03 -99.56 26.20
CA ALA A 35 -22.76 -99.07 25.67
C ALA A 35 -22.94 -98.32 24.34
N ARG A 36 -23.85 -98.78 23.46
CA ARG A 36 -24.24 -98.06 22.25
C ARG A 36 -24.87 -96.71 22.57
N GLN A 37 -25.76 -96.64 23.56
CA GLN A 37 -26.41 -95.41 24.01
C GLN A 37 -25.37 -94.37 24.46
N ALA A 38 -24.42 -94.77 25.31
CA ALA A 38 -23.35 -93.89 25.79
C ALA A 38 -22.43 -93.40 24.66
N ILE A 39 -22.14 -94.23 23.66
CA ILE A 39 -21.38 -93.83 22.47
C ILE A 39 -22.17 -92.82 21.63
N ILE A 40 -23.49 -92.98 21.51
CA ILE A 40 -24.36 -92.04 20.80
C ILE A 40 -24.38 -90.69 21.53
N ASP A 41 -24.51 -90.68 22.85
CA ASP A 41 -24.52 -89.45 23.66
C ASP A 41 -23.17 -88.74 23.62
N LEU A 42 -22.05 -89.46 23.76
CA LEU A 42 -20.71 -88.88 23.61
C LEU A 42 -20.48 -88.31 22.21
N ARG A 43 -20.97 -88.97 21.16
CA ARG A 43 -20.92 -88.44 19.79
C ARG A 43 -21.76 -87.19 19.64
N LYS A 44 -22.95 -87.15 20.25
CA LYS A 44 -23.83 -85.98 20.25
C LYS A 44 -23.18 -84.80 20.97
N GLU A 45 -22.65 -85.01 22.17
CA GLU A 45 -21.97 -83.97 22.93
C GLU A 45 -20.69 -83.48 22.23
N ALA A 46 -19.91 -84.39 21.61
CA ALA A 46 -18.77 -84.01 20.79
C ALA A 46 -19.19 -83.19 19.56
N ARG A 47 -20.34 -83.51 18.95
CA ARG A 47 -20.93 -82.72 17.84
C ARG A 47 -21.38 -81.35 18.32
N ASP A 48 -22.09 -81.28 19.44
CA ASP A 48 -22.58 -80.04 20.03
C ASP A 48 -21.40 -79.14 20.44
N ARG A 49 -20.33 -79.69 21.03
CA ARG A 49 -19.09 -78.94 21.31
C ARG A 49 -18.41 -78.47 20.04
N SER A 50 -18.31 -79.32 19.02
CA SER A 50 -17.74 -78.95 17.72
C SER A 50 -18.54 -77.81 17.07
N ASP A 51 -19.87 -77.88 17.14
CA ASP A 51 -20.77 -76.87 16.58
C ASP A 51 -20.69 -75.55 17.36
N GLN A 52 -20.61 -75.60 18.69
CA GLN A 52 -20.37 -74.43 19.54
C GLN A 52 -19.01 -73.78 19.24
N GLN A 53 -17.97 -74.59 19.06
CA GLN A 53 -16.62 -74.11 18.76
C GLN A 53 -16.58 -73.48 17.35
N ALA A 54 -17.31 -74.06 16.39
CA ALA A 54 -17.50 -73.50 15.06
C ALA A 54 -18.25 -72.16 15.10
N GLN A 55 -19.33 -72.04 15.89
CA GLN A 55 -20.08 -70.79 16.08
C GLN A 55 -19.21 -69.69 16.70
N GLN A 56 -18.43 -69.99 17.73
CA GLN A 56 -17.51 -69.03 18.37
C GLN A 56 -16.45 -68.51 17.39
N LEU A 57 -15.88 -69.40 16.56
CA LEU A 57 -14.95 -69.03 15.49
C LEU A 57 -15.61 -68.12 14.45
N GLN A 58 -16.86 -68.42 14.07
CA GLN A 58 -17.62 -67.63 13.09
C GLN A 58 -17.96 -66.23 13.64
N ASP A 59 -18.29 -66.11 14.92
CA ASP A 59 -18.48 -64.83 15.62
C ASP A 59 -17.18 -64.03 15.73
N ALA A 60 -16.05 -64.69 16.03
CA ALA A 60 -14.75 -64.03 16.09
C ALA A 60 -14.34 -63.49 14.70
N LEU A 61 -14.56 -64.27 13.64
CA LEU A 61 -14.30 -63.86 12.26
C LEU A 61 -15.18 -62.67 11.85
N SER A 62 -16.49 -62.72 12.11
CA SER A 62 -17.39 -61.61 11.76
C SER A 62 -17.04 -60.31 12.49
N ARG A 63 -16.62 -60.38 13.77
CA ARG A 63 -16.11 -59.22 14.51
C ARG A 63 -14.83 -58.66 13.88
N LEU A 64 -13.93 -59.53 13.44
CA LEU A 64 -12.66 -59.14 12.82
C LEU A 64 -12.88 -58.51 11.45
N GLU A 65 -13.80 -59.05 10.64
CA GLU A 65 -14.24 -58.47 9.37
C GLU A 65 -14.90 -57.09 9.58
N ASN A 66 -15.78 -56.96 10.56
CA ASN A 66 -16.42 -55.67 10.89
C ASN A 66 -15.38 -54.63 11.35
N ASN A 67 -14.39 -55.04 12.13
CA ASN A 67 -13.28 -54.18 12.55
C ASN A 67 -12.40 -53.77 11.35
N GLN A 68 -12.08 -54.70 10.45
CA GLN A 68 -11.36 -54.38 9.21
C GLN A 68 -12.13 -53.37 8.35
N ARG A 69 -13.44 -53.54 8.19
CA ARG A 69 -14.28 -52.58 7.44
C ARG A 69 -14.28 -51.19 8.09
N ALA A 70 -14.40 -51.11 9.41
CA ALA A 70 -14.31 -49.85 10.14
C ALA A 70 -12.93 -49.17 9.98
N GLN A 71 -11.84 -49.96 10.02
CA GLN A 71 -10.49 -49.44 9.79
C GLN A 71 -10.31 -48.89 8.37
N LEU A 72 -10.83 -49.58 7.35
CA LEU A 72 -10.80 -49.08 5.96
C LEU A 72 -11.60 -47.79 5.80
N GLN A 73 -12.75 -47.68 6.46
CA GLN A 73 -13.55 -46.45 6.45
C GLN A 73 -12.80 -45.27 7.11
N LEU A 74 -12.12 -45.51 8.23
CA LEU A 74 -11.30 -44.49 8.90
C LEU A 74 -10.10 -44.09 8.03
N ALA A 75 -9.43 -45.05 7.40
CA ALA A 75 -8.33 -44.76 6.48
C ALA A 75 -8.80 -43.86 5.31
N GLY A 76 -9.97 -44.14 4.74
CA GLY A 76 -10.57 -43.29 3.71
C GLY A 76 -10.92 -41.88 4.19
N GLN A 77 -11.39 -41.72 5.42
CA GLN A 77 -11.61 -40.39 6.03
C GLN A 77 -10.30 -39.63 6.24
N ILE A 78 -9.24 -40.31 6.67
CA ILE A 78 -7.93 -39.69 6.85
C ILE A 78 -7.39 -39.19 5.50
N GLU A 79 -7.52 -39.99 4.44
CA GLU A 79 -7.10 -39.57 3.09
C GLU A 79 -7.90 -38.36 2.61
N SER A 80 -9.24 -38.33 2.80
CA SER A 80 -10.05 -37.19 2.38
C SER A 80 -9.73 -35.92 3.17
N GLN A 81 -9.51 -36.03 4.48
CA GLN A 81 -9.07 -34.91 5.32
C GLN A 81 -7.68 -34.41 4.93
N GLN A 82 -6.74 -35.30 4.59
CA GLN A 82 -5.42 -34.91 4.11
C GLN A 82 -5.49 -34.14 2.79
N GLN A 83 -6.36 -34.57 1.86
CA GLN A 83 -6.62 -33.84 0.62
C GLN A 83 -7.22 -32.45 0.88
N GLU A 84 -8.17 -32.35 1.82
CA GLU A 84 -8.76 -31.06 2.20
C GLU A 84 -7.74 -30.12 2.85
N ILE A 85 -6.88 -30.63 3.74
CA ILE A 85 -5.77 -29.86 4.34
C ILE A 85 -4.81 -29.36 3.25
N ALA A 86 -4.47 -30.20 2.26
CA ALA A 86 -3.63 -29.78 1.15
C ALA A 86 -4.30 -28.66 0.32
N ARG A 87 -5.60 -28.78 0.04
CA ARG A 87 -6.38 -27.76 -0.67
C ARG A 87 -6.46 -26.44 0.10
N LEU A 88 -6.73 -26.50 1.41
CA LEU A 88 -6.78 -25.33 2.27
C LEU A 88 -5.42 -24.64 2.38
N ARG A 89 -4.32 -25.40 2.48
CA ARG A 89 -2.96 -24.83 2.45
C ARG A 89 -2.70 -24.07 1.14
N GLY A 90 -3.10 -24.64 0.00
CA GLY A 90 -3.01 -23.94 -1.28
C GLY A 90 -3.85 -22.66 -1.33
N GLN A 91 -5.07 -22.67 -0.79
CA GLN A 91 -5.89 -21.46 -0.70
C GLN A 91 -5.28 -20.39 0.21
N ILE A 92 -4.70 -20.78 1.35
CA ILE A 92 -4.00 -19.86 2.26
C ILE A 92 -2.81 -19.21 1.55
N GLU A 93 -2.06 -19.97 0.75
CA GLU A 93 -0.93 -19.42 -0.01
C GLU A 93 -1.39 -18.37 -1.04
N ILE A 94 -2.46 -18.67 -1.79
CA ILE A 94 -3.06 -17.73 -2.75
C ILE A 94 -3.57 -16.48 -2.04
N LEU A 95 -4.31 -16.63 -0.93
CA LEU A 95 -4.84 -15.51 -0.15
C LEU A 95 -3.72 -14.66 0.44
N THR A 96 -2.66 -15.29 0.95
CA THR A 96 -1.49 -14.58 1.48
C THR A 96 -0.83 -13.74 0.40
N LYS A 97 -0.66 -14.30 -0.80
CA LYS A 97 -0.15 -13.55 -1.95
C LYS A 97 -1.07 -12.39 -2.34
N GLN A 98 -2.38 -12.63 -2.45
CA GLN A 98 -3.35 -11.58 -2.78
C GLN A 98 -3.35 -10.44 -1.76
N VAL A 99 -3.24 -10.75 -0.47
CA VAL A 99 -3.12 -9.73 0.60
C VAL A 99 -1.81 -8.95 0.45
N ALA A 100 -0.69 -9.61 0.17
CA ALA A 100 0.59 -8.94 -0.06
C ALA A 100 0.52 -8.02 -1.30
N ASP A 101 -0.02 -8.51 -2.42
CA ASP A 101 -0.18 -7.76 -3.66
C ASP A 101 -1.10 -6.53 -3.46
N THR A 102 -2.21 -6.70 -2.73
CA THR A 102 -3.13 -5.58 -2.43
C THR A 102 -2.53 -4.57 -1.46
N GLN A 103 -1.78 -5.00 -0.44
CA GLN A 103 -1.06 -4.08 0.45
C GLN A 103 0.00 -3.27 -0.30
N GLN A 104 0.73 -3.92 -1.22
CA GLN A 104 1.71 -3.25 -2.06
C GLN A 104 1.03 -2.23 -2.98
N ALA A 105 -0.06 -2.61 -3.65
CA ALA A 105 -0.83 -1.70 -4.49
C ALA A 105 -1.39 -0.50 -3.70
N GLN A 106 -1.88 -0.72 -2.47
CA GLN A 106 -2.33 0.37 -1.59
C GLN A 106 -1.21 1.34 -1.25
N LYS A 107 -0.01 0.83 -0.94
CA LYS A 107 1.17 1.66 -0.66
C LYS A 107 1.56 2.49 -1.87
N ASP A 108 1.55 1.89 -3.06
CA ASP A 108 1.89 2.58 -4.31
C ASP A 108 0.89 3.69 -4.63
N ILE A 109 -0.41 3.43 -4.43
CA ILE A 109 -1.47 4.44 -4.56
C ILE A 109 -1.28 5.56 -3.54
N TYR A 110 -0.99 5.26 -2.29
CA TYR A 110 -0.76 6.27 -1.25
C TYR A 110 0.42 7.19 -1.62
N LEU A 111 1.53 6.62 -2.07
CA LEU A 111 2.71 7.38 -2.50
C LEU A 111 2.43 8.25 -3.73
N ASP A 112 1.67 7.75 -4.71
CA ASP A 112 1.23 8.55 -5.87
C ASP A 112 0.36 9.73 -5.43
N VAL A 113 -0.63 9.48 -4.57
CA VAL A 113 -1.52 10.53 -4.06
C VAL A 113 -0.74 11.58 -3.29
N ASP A 114 0.17 11.20 -2.39
CA ASP A 114 1.04 12.14 -1.65
C ASP A 114 1.90 12.97 -2.60
N THR A 115 2.50 12.34 -3.60
CA THR A 115 3.34 13.03 -4.59
C THR A 115 2.52 14.03 -5.41
N ARG A 116 1.30 13.66 -5.80
CA ARG A 116 0.40 14.53 -6.56
C ARG A 116 -0.14 15.67 -5.71
N LEU A 117 -0.45 15.41 -4.44
CA LEU A 117 -0.93 16.43 -3.51
C LEU A 117 0.15 17.48 -3.25
N LYS A 118 1.39 17.07 -2.97
CA LYS A 118 2.54 17.98 -2.81
C LYS A 118 2.80 18.86 -4.03
N ARG A 119 2.46 18.38 -5.24
CA ARG A 119 2.60 19.16 -6.48
C ARG A 119 1.53 20.25 -6.63
N LEU A 120 0.40 20.08 -5.96
CA LEU A 120 -0.76 21.00 -6.00
C LEU A 120 -0.78 21.95 -4.81
N GLU A 121 -0.07 21.63 -3.73
CA GLU A 121 0.04 22.52 -2.58
C GLU A 121 0.67 23.87 -2.97
N PRO A 122 0.03 25.01 -2.60
CA PRO A 122 0.60 26.32 -2.83
C PRO A 122 1.94 26.45 -2.10
N GLN A 123 2.96 26.85 -2.83
CA GLN A 123 4.31 26.99 -2.31
C GLN A 123 4.56 28.43 -1.86
N ALA A 124 5.28 28.61 -0.77
CA ALA A 124 5.71 29.93 -0.35
C ALA A 124 6.76 30.46 -1.34
N ALA A 125 6.42 31.54 -2.04
CA ALA A 125 7.33 32.26 -2.91
C ALA A 125 7.61 33.64 -2.32
N SER A 126 8.86 34.08 -2.36
CA SER A 126 9.21 35.48 -2.11
C SER A 126 9.14 36.22 -3.43
N ILE A 127 8.18 37.12 -3.55
CA ILE A 127 7.93 37.92 -4.74
C ILE A 127 8.18 39.36 -4.35
N ASP A 128 9.22 39.96 -4.92
CA ASP A 128 9.51 41.38 -4.73
C ASP A 128 9.59 41.79 -3.23
N GLY A 129 10.11 40.89 -2.38
CA GLY A 129 10.28 41.08 -0.94
C GLY A 129 9.07 40.70 -0.07
N GLN A 130 7.93 40.31 -0.67
CA GLN A 130 6.76 39.83 0.04
C GLN A 130 6.65 38.29 -0.05
N GLN A 131 6.37 37.64 1.08
CA GLN A 131 6.06 36.22 1.09
C GLN A 131 4.59 36.05 0.70
N ALA A 132 4.34 35.23 -0.33
CA ALA A 132 3.00 34.87 -0.73
C ALA A 132 2.89 33.36 -0.98
N MET A 133 1.72 32.80 -0.69
CA MET A 133 1.41 31.43 -1.08
C MET A 133 0.95 31.44 -2.53
N VAL A 134 1.59 30.62 -3.34
CA VAL A 134 1.48 30.68 -4.79
C VAL A 134 1.23 29.30 -5.36
N ASP A 135 0.27 29.20 -6.26
CA ASP A 135 -0.02 27.96 -6.98
C ASP A 135 1.17 27.57 -7.89
N PRO A 136 1.65 26.31 -7.87
CA PRO A 136 2.76 25.91 -8.71
C PRO A 136 2.51 26.10 -10.21
N GLY A 137 1.26 26.03 -10.66
CA GLY A 137 0.85 26.32 -12.03
C GLY A 137 0.94 27.80 -12.38
N GLU A 138 0.51 28.70 -11.48
CA GLU A 138 0.63 30.14 -11.70
C GLU A 138 2.10 30.56 -11.79
N LYS A 139 2.95 30.04 -10.89
CA LYS A 139 4.39 30.30 -10.93
C LYS A 139 5.02 29.88 -12.26
N ARG A 140 4.71 28.67 -12.74
CA ARG A 140 5.26 28.19 -14.04
C ARG A 140 4.80 29.04 -15.21
N SER A 141 3.52 29.44 -15.22
CA SER A 141 2.96 30.29 -16.28
C SER A 141 3.65 31.66 -16.31
N TYR A 142 3.86 32.25 -15.13
CA TYR A 142 4.60 33.50 -14.99
C TYR A 142 6.07 33.35 -15.41
N ASP A 143 6.78 32.35 -14.89
CA ASP A 143 8.20 32.13 -15.18
C ASP A 143 8.45 31.96 -16.69
N ALA A 144 7.61 31.16 -17.39
CA ALA A 144 7.70 30.98 -18.83
C ALA A 144 7.52 32.30 -19.61
N ALA A 145 6.58 33.13 -19.20
CA ALA A 145 6.34 34.43 -19.82
C ALA A 145 7.49 35.42 -19.53
N ILE A 146 8.09 35.35 -18.35
CA ILE A 146 9.26 36.16 -17.99
C ILE A 146 10.52 35.72 -18.74
N ASP A 147 10.70 34.44 -19.02
CA ASP A 147 11.82 33.97 -19.82
C ASP A 147 11.76 34.48 -21.26
N MET A 148 10.56 34.64 -21.83
CA MET A 148 10.36 35.35 -23.11
C MET A 148 10.79 36.82 -23.01
N PHE A 149 10.41 37.51 -21.92
CA PHE A 149 10.85 38.89 -21.69
C PHE A 149 12.38 38.99 -21.58
N ARG A 150 13.01 38.10 -20.80
CA ARG A 150 14.47 38.09 -20.58
C ARG A 150 15.27 37.76 -21.83
N SER A 151 14.72 36.92 -22.70
CA SER A 151 15.33 36.59 -24.00
C SER A 151 15.13 37.68 -25.06
N GLY A 152 14.38 38.75 -24.74
CA GLY A 152 14.09 39.84 -25.66
C GLY A 152 12.93 39.56 -26.63
N ALA A 153 12.24 38.43 -26.48
CA ALA A 153 11.05 38.07 -27.24
C ALA A 153 9.82 38.85 -26.74
N TYR A 154 9.88 40.18 -26.78
CA TYR A 154 8.85 41.07 -26.22
C TYR A 154 7.48 40.91 -26.89
N ALA A 155 7.46 40.63 -28.20
CA ALA A 155 6.23 40.41 -28.95
C ALA A 155 5.46 39.15 -28.48
N ASP A 156 6.19 38.13 -28.02
CA ASP A 156 5.63 36.88 -27.47
C ASP A 156 5.36 36.99 -25.96
N ALA A 157 6.19 37.75 -25.25
CA ALA A 157 6.03 37.98 -23.81
C ALA A 157 4.72 38.70 -23.47
N ILE A 158 4.32 39.70 -24.28
CA ILE A 158 3.08 40.46 -24.06
C ILE A 158 1.83 39.56 -24.00
N PRO A 159 1.53 38.72 -25.01
CA PRO A 159 0.37 37.85 -24.96
C PRO A 159 0.49 36.78 -23.86
N ALA A 160 1.69 36.24 -23.59
CA ALA A 160 1.89 35.28 -22.52
C ALA A 160 1.60 35.88 -21.12
N LEU A 161 2.16 37.05 -20.82
CA LEU A 161 1.90 37.78 -19.57
C LEU A 161 0.44 38.25 -19.48
N SER A 162 -0.16 38.64 -20.59
CA SER A 162 -1.58 39.04 -20.62
C SER A 162 -2.51 37.86 -20.33
N ALA A 163 -2.19 36.68 -20.86
CA ALA A 163 -2.90 35.45 -20.54
C ALA A 163 -2.74 35.09 -19.06
N PHE A 164 -1.53 35.21 -18.51
CA PHE A 164 -1.26 35.03 -17.08
C PHE A 164 -2.14 35.94 -16.20
N VAL A 165 -2.18 37.25 -16.47
CA VAL A 165 -3.00 38.20 -15.70
C VAL A 165 -4.50 37.89 -15.79
N ARG A 166 -4.99 37.38 -16.93
CA ARG A 166 -6.40 36.97 -17.09
C ARG A 166 -6.71 35.67 -16.35
N GLN A 167 -5.78 34.73 -16.36
CA GLN A 167 -5.95 33.42 -15.73
C GLN A 167 -5.80 33.50 -14.20
N TYR A 168 -4.90 34.36 -13.71
CA TYR A 168 -4.58 34.51 -12.30
C TYR A 168 -4.70 35.97 -11.84
N PRO A 169 -5.90 36.58 -11.90
CA PRO A 169 -6.07 38.03 -11.63
C PRO A 169 -5.74 38.42 -10.19
N GLN A 170 -5.86 37.49 -9.24
CA GLN A 170 -5.51 37.68 -7.83
C GLN A 170 -4.09 37.23 -7.49
N SER A 171 -3.29 36.83 -8.49
CA SER A 171 -1.93 36.38 -8.25
C SER A 171 -1.07 37.48 -7.62
N PRO A 172 -0.22 37.15 -6.65
CA PRO A 172 0.81 38.07 -6.16
C PRO A 172 1.79 38.52 -7.27
N TYR A 173 1.92 37.75 -8.37
CA TYR A 173 2.72 38.15 -9.53
C TYR A 173 2.03 39.13 -10.47
N THR A 174 0.71 39.38 -10.32
CA THR A 174 -0.05 40.22 -11.25
C THR A 174 0.53 41.62 -11.44
N PRO A 175 0.91 42.36 -10.38
CA PRO A 175 1.56 43.67 -10.55
C PRO A 175 2.88 43.56 -11.33
N ALA A 176 3.68 42.53 -11.05
CA ALA A 176 4.93 42.30 -11.77
C ALA A 176 4.67 41.97 -13.25
N ALA A 177 3.70 41.10 -13.55
CA ALA A 177 3.33 40.77 -14.92
C ALA A 177 2.85 42.02 -15.71
N GLN A 178 2.00 42.85 -15.09
CA GLN A 178 1.58 44.12 -15.69
C GLN A 178 2.76 45.05 -15.98
N PHE A 179 3.73 45.12 -15.07
CA PHE A 179 4.96 45.88 -15.26
C PHE A 179 5.77 45.39 -16.46
N TYR A 180 5.93 44.08 -16.62
CA TYR A 180 6.68 43.51 -17.74
C TYR A 180 5.94 43.64 -19.08
N ILE A 181 4.60 43.63 -19.09
CA ILE A 181 3.82 43.96 -20.31
C ILE A 181 4.14 45.38 -20.77
N GLY A 182 4.03 46.37 -19.86
CA GLY A 182 4.32 47.76 -20.19
C GLY A 182 5.77 47.98 -20.61
N SER A 183 6.72 47.29 -19.95
CA SER A 183 8.14 47.33 -20.31
C SER A 183 8.43 46.69 -21.67
N SER A 184 7.72 45.62 -22.02
CA SER A 184 7.80 44.97 -23.34
C SER A 184 7.29 45.90 -24.44
N GLN A 185 6.17 46.57 -24.19
CA GLN A 185 5.61 47.57 -25.11
C GLN A 185 6.58 48.74 -25.32
N TYR A 186 7.23 49.20 -24.25
CA TYR A 186 8.28 50.22 -24.32
C TYR A 186 9.45 49.76 -25.20
N ALA A 187 9.92 48.52 -25.02
CA ALA A 187 11.00 47.96 -25.83
C ALA A 187 10.63 47.81 -27.32
N LEU A 188 9.35 47.54 -27.62
CA LEU A 188 8.79 47.52 -28.97
C LEU A 188 8.44 48.92 -29.52
N LYS A 189 8.75 49.98 -28.77
CA LYS A 189 8.46 51.40 -29.10
C LYS A 189 6.97 51.73 -29.19
N ASP A 190 6.10 50.88 -28.66
CA ASP A 190 4.70 51.22 -28.44
C ASP A 190 4.55 52.01 -27.14
N TYR A 191 5.08 53.24 -27.16
CA TYR A 191 5.14 54.10 -26.00
C TYR A 191 3.76 54.50 -25.47
N LYS A 192 2.75 54.57 -26.36
CA LYS A 192 1.38 54.90 -25.95
C LYS A 192 0.76 53.75 -25.16
N ALA A 193 0.89 52.51 -25.65
CA ALA A 193 0.41 51.35 -24.91
C ALA A 193 1.17 51.17 -23.60
N ALA A 194 2.50 51.34 -23.62
CA ALA A 194 3.35 51.25 -22.43
C ALA A 194 2.89 52.23 -21.33
N ILE A 195 2.62 53.49 -21.69
CA ILE A 195 2.11 54.49 -20.75
C ILE A 195 0.77 54.05 -20.15
N ALA A 196 -0.18 53.63 -20.99
CA ALA A 196 -1.51 53.21 -20.52
C ALA A 196 -1.42 52.02 -19.57
N GLN A 197 -0.61 51.01 -19.91
CA GLN A 197 -0.42 49.82 -19.10
C GLN A 197 0.21 50.14 -17.73
N GLN A 198 1.26 50.95 -17.72
CA GLN A 198 1.94 51.31 -16.47
C GLN A 198 1.14 52.28 -15.62
N GLN A 199 0.33 53.15 -16.22
CA GLN A 199 -0.60 54.00 -15.48
C GLN A 199 -1.65 53.16 -14.75
N ALA A 200 -2.16 52.10 -15.39
CA ALA A 200 -3.08 51.17 -14.76
C ALA A 200 -2.43 50.46 -13.56
N LEU A 201 -1.16 50.03 -13.68
CA LEU A 201 -0.42 49.43 -12.56
C LEU A 201 -0.29 50.41 -11.40
N VAL A 202 0.19 51.62 -11.64
CA VAL A 202 0.40 52.63 -10.58
C VAL A 202 -0.92 53.03 -9.92
N LYS A 203 -2.01 53.07 -10.68
CA LYS A 203 -3.35 53.37 -10.16
C LYS A 203 -3.89 52.24 -9.28
N ASN A 204 -3.73 50.99 -9.71
CA ASN A 204 -4.31 49.83 -9.03
C ASN A 204 -3.43 49.32 -7.87
N PHE A 205 -2.11 49.51 -7.97
CA PHE A 205 -1.13 49.01 -7.02
C PHE A 205 -0.14 50.13 -6.60
N PRO A 206 -0.61 51.25 -6.03
CA PRO A 206 0.24 52.41 -5.73
C PRO A 206 1.34 52.13 -4.71
N THR A 207 1.17 51.13 -3.83
CA THR A 207 2.14 50.74 -2.80
C THR A 207 3.07 49.60 -3.22
N ASN A 208 2.89 49.03 -4.42
CA ASN A 208 3.75 47.95 -4.89
C ASN A 208 5.16 48.47 -5.18
N VAL A 209 6.18 47.65 -4.93
CA VAL A 209 7.58 48.06 -5.09
C VAL A 209 7.94 48.45 -6.52
N ARG A 210 7.18 47.98 -7.53
CA ARG A 210 7.36 48.31 -8.95
C ARG A 210 6.59 49.55 -9.39
N ALA A 211 5.70 50.10 -8.57
CA ALA A 211 4.98 51.33 -8.92
C ALA A 211 5.92 52.51 -9.27
N PRO A 212 7.00 52.81 -8.49
CA PRO A 212 7.92 53.87 -8.87
C PRO A 212 8.74 53.54 -10.13
N ASP A 213 9.07 52.27 -10.37
CA ASP A 213 9.74 51.83 -11.61
C ASP A 213 8.82 51.96 -12.84
N ALA A 214 7.53 51.66 -12.67
CA ALA A 214 6.52 51.84 -13.72
C ALA A 214 6.41 53.32 -14.12
N LEU A 215 6.48 54.24 -13.15
CA LEU A 215 6.54 55.67 -13.43
C LEU A 215 7.81 56.09 -14.19
N LEU A 216 8.96 55.44 -13.94
CA LEU A 216 10.17 55.68 -14.74
C LEU A 216 10.01 55.24 -16.19
N VAL A 217 9.30 54.13 -16.45
CA VAL A 217 8.96 53.68 -17.80
C VAL A 217 7.99 54.66 -18.47
N ILE A 218 6.99 55.18 -17.75
CA ILE A 218 6.08 56.23 -18.25
C ILE A 218 6.87 57.47 -18.64
N ALA A 219 7.73 57.98 -17.74
CA ALA A 219 8.54 59.16 -18.01
C ALA A 219 9.46 58.95 -19.21
N GLY A 220 10.12 57.79 -19.33
CA GLY A 220 10.92 57.44 -20.50
C GLY A 220 10.09 57.43 -21.79
N SER A 221 8.91 56.82 -21.75
CA SER A 221 7.97 56.79 -22.89
C SER A 221 7.53 58.19 -23.32
N GLN A 222 7.29 59.09 -22.35
CA GLN A 222 6.92 60.48 -22.63
C GLN A 222 8.07 61.25 -23.29
N VAL A 223 9.31 61.04 -22.86
CA VAL A 223 10.49 61.64 -23.52
C VAL A 223 10.59 61.18 -24.98
N GLU A 224 10.43 59.88 -25.23
CA GLU A 224 10.46 59.31 -26.59
C GLU A 224 9.33 59.85 -27.49
N LEU A 225 8.19 60.21 -26.89
CA LEU A 225 7.07 60.86 -27.58
C LEU A 225 7.21 62.39 -27.69
N ASN A 226 8.36 62.96 -27.31
CA ASN A 226 8.60 64.41 -27.22
C ASN A 226 7.71 65.17 -26.22
N ASP A 227 7.00 64.47 -25.33
CA ASP A 227 6.23 65.06 -24.25
C ASP A 227 7.13 65.36 -23.03
N ARG A 228 8.03 66.32 -23.19
CA ARG A 228 8.98 66.72 -22.13
C ARG A 228 8.28 67.28 -20.89
N ARG A 229 7.15 67.98 -21.07
CA ARG A 229 6.37 68.53 -19.96
C ARG A 229 5.72 67.42 -19.14
N GLY A 230 5.12 66.43 -19.81
CA GLY A 230 4.58 65.25 -19.15
C GLY A 230 5.65 64.42 -18.46
N ALA A 231 6.79 64.18 -19.12
CA ALA A 231 7.92 63.46 -18.53
C ALA A 231 8.40 64.12 -17.23
N ARG A 232 8.59 65.45 -17.25
CA ARG A 232 8.96 66.21 -16.05
C ARG A 232 7.95 66.04 -14.92
N THR A 233 6.66 66.16 -15.22
CA THR A 233 5.59 66.01 -14.24
C THR A 233 5.59 64.62 -13.59
N THR A 234 5.80 63.57 -14.41
CA THR A 234 5.90 62.18 -13.94
C THR A 234 7.12 61.96 -13.05
N LEU A 235 8.28 62.49 -13.42
CA LEU A 235 9.51 62.36 -12.61
C LEU A 235 9.40 63.13 -11.29
N GLU A 236 8.84 64.34 -11.29
CA GLU A 236 8.56 65.11 -10.07
C GLU A 236 7.64 64.34 -9.13
N ARG A 237 6.63 63.65 -9.69
CA ARG A 237 5.74 62.77 -8.93
C ARG A 237 6.50 61.62 -8.26
N ILE A 238 7.46 60.97 -8.94
CA ILE A 238 8.25 59.88 -8.32
C ILE A 238 9.01 60.38 -7.09
N VAL A 239 9.65 61.55 -7.20
CA VAL A 239 10.43 62.14 -6.10
C VAL A 239 9.53 62.50 -4.91
N LYS A 240 8.31 62.97 -5.18
CA LYS A 240 7.33 63.36 -4.17
C LYS A 240 6.65 62.16 -3.50
N ASP A 241 6.12 61.24 -4.29
CA ASP A 241 5.24 60.15 -3.84
C ASP A 241 6.04 58.93 -3.32
N TYR A 242 7.28 58.75 -3.79
CA TYR A 242 8.13 57.61 -3.44
C TYR A 242 9.51 58.07 -2.92
N PRO A 243 9.60 58.81 -1.80
CA PRO A 243 10.89 59.24 -1.28
C PRO A 243 11.72 58.04 -0.80
N GLY A 244 13.02 58.02 -1.14
CA GLY A 244 13.98 57.05 -0.60
C GLY A 244 14.11 55.72 -1.37
N VAL A 245 13.37 55.51 -2.46
CA VAL A 245 13.59 54.36 -3.35
C VAL A 245 14.63 54.68 -4.45
N PRO A 246 15.34 53.68 -5.02
CA PRO A 246 16.32 53.92 -6.10
C PRO A 246 15.73 54.67 -7.30
N ALA A 247 14.46 54.41 -7.62
CA ALA A 247 13.76 55.09 -8.70
C ALA A 247 13.62 56.61 -8.48
N ALA A 248 13.51 57.07 -7.23
CA ALA A 248 13.44 58.50 -6.93
C ALA A 248 14.79 59.21 -7.17
N GLN A 249 15.91 58.54 -6.93
CA GLN A 249 17.20 59.09 -7.30
C GLN A 249 17.35 59.17 -8.83
N THR A 250 16.99 58.09 -9.53
CA THR A 250 16.97 58.06 -11.00
C THR A 250 16.07 59.18 -11.57
N ALA A 251 14.94 59.47 -10.91
CA ALA A 251 14.04 60.52 -11.32
C ALA A 251 14.66 61.92 -11.18
N LYS A 252 15.37 62.19 -10.08
CA LYS A 252 16.12 63.45 -9.89
C LYS A 252 17.17 63.64 -10.97
N ASP A 253 17.94 62.60 -11.25
CA ASP A 253 19.01 62.67 -12.25
C ASP A 253 18.44 62.95 -13.65
N ARG A 254 17.31 62.31 -14.02
CA ARG A 254 16.61 62.57 -15.28
C ARG A 254 15.97 63.96 -15.36
N LEU A 255 15.50 64.51 -14.24
CA LEU A 255 14.94 65.88 -14.21
C LEU A 255 15.99 66.94 -14.52
N GLU A 256 17.23 66.75 -14.07
CA GLU A 256 18.34 67.65 -14.39
C GLU A 256 18.65 67.67 -15.90
N LEU A 257 18.54 66.52 -16.57
CA LEU A 257 18.76 66.39 -18.01
C LEU A 257 17.63 66.96 -18.88
N LEU A 258 16.45 67.22 -18.30
CA LEU A 258 15.27 67.75 -18.99
C LEU A 258 15.07 69.26 -18.82
N LYS A 259 16.00 69.94 -18.15
CA LYS A 259 16.05 71.41 -18.05
C LYS A 259 16.37 72.03 -19.41
#